data_AF-A0A3B3IND6-F1
#
_entry.id   AF-A0A3B3IND6-F1
#
_cell.length_a   1.000
_cell.length_b   1.000
_cell.length_c   1.000
_cell.angle_alpha   90.00
_cell.angle_beta   90.00
_cell.angle_gamma   90.00
#
_symmetry.space_group_name_H-M   'P 1'
#
loop_
_entity.id
_entity.type
_entity.pdbx_description
1 polymer ?
#
loop_
_entity_poly.entity_id
_entity_poly.type
_entity_poly.pdbx_seq_one_letter_code
_entity_poly.pdbx_strand_id
1 'polypeptide(L)'
;MESQERRLVFRSLLICSAVFIQAQFSCAGDCPADGRTWVTFGAKCYHFVHGEEEAIKSYTFDSAKTICRGFKLLTIHSAEENEFVIKYSPQVWKGNVNVWLGMYYDTDTDTMRWFNDKPVTFTNWEYSPYPSDLPKVETCAALHSISGRWENVSCDEEEENGVICETAQKADPPKRKPNALLSTLVILSVVAVVGVSAGIWFVHQRQNSGSPIFTAFEYHPPFRVPDTDESCLVEAEETDGMP
;
A
#
# COMPACT_ATOMS: atom_id res chain seq x y z
N MET A 1 47.38 2.20 -28.94
CA MET A 1 45.90 2.23 -29.01
C MET A 1 45.22 1.03 -28.35
N GLU A 2 45.97 0.00 -27.93
CA GLU A 2 45.41 -1.24 -27.31
C GLU A 2 45.49 -1.29 -25.77
N SER A 3 45.92 -0.17 -25.15
CA SER A 3 46.12 -0.02 -23.70
C SER A 3 44.98 0.74 -23.00
N GLN A 4 44.05 1.32 -23.76
CA GLN A 4 42.96 2.16 -23.24
C GLN A 4 41.63 1.39 -23.14
N GLU A 5 41.38 0.46 -24.07
CA GLU A 5 40.23 -0.46 -24.07
C GLU A 5 40.23 -1.42 -22.86
N ARG A 6 41.41 -1.93 -22.44
CA ARG A 6 41.52 -2.86 -21.30
C ARG A 6 41.19 -2.23 -19.93
N ARG A 7 41.26 -0.90 -19.80
CA ARG A 7 40.91 -0.20 -18.55
C ARG A 7 39.40 0.08 -18.42
N LEU A 8 38.65 0.10 -19.53
CA LEU A 8 37.19 0.22 -19.49
C LEU A 8 36.51 -1.11 -19.13
N VAL A 9 37.01 -2.24 -19.65
CA VAL A 9 36.43 -3.56 -19.35
C VAL A 9 36.58 -3.92 -17.87
N PHE A 10 37.71 -3.59 -17.25
CA PHE A 10 37.94 -3.78 -15.81
C PHE A 10 37.14 -2.81 -14.91
N ARG A 11 36.74 -1.65 -15.43
CA ARG A 11 35.83 -0.73 -14.71
C ARG A 11 34.37 -1.16 -14.81
N SER A 12 33.96 -1.83 -15.89
CA SER A 12 32.62 -2.45 -15.98
C SER A 12 32.46 -3.71 -15.13
N LEU A 13 33.52 -4.47 -14.89
CA LEU A 13 33.46 -5.70 -14.08
C LEU A 13 33.46 -5.45 -12.56
N LEU A 14 33.90 -4.28 -12.09
CA LEU A 14 33.89 -3.91 -10.66
C LEU A 14 32.58 -3.23 -10.20
N ILE A 15 31.68 -2.88 -11.13
CA ILE A 15 30.38 -2.27 -10.78
C ILE A 15 29.31 -3.34 -10.48
N CYS A 16 29.56 -4.62 -10.72
CA CYS A 16 28.65 -5.72 -10.36
C CYS A 16 28.89 -6.33 -8.96
N SER A 17 29.90 -5.90 -8.21
CA SER A 17 30.22 -6.46 -6.89
C SER A 17 29.83 -5.60 -5.69
N ALA A 18 29.11 -4.50 -5.88
CA ALA A 18 28.64 -3.68 -4.78
C ALA A 18 27.11 -3.76 -4.67
N VAL A 19 26.66 -4.27 -3.52
CA VAL A 19 25.33 -4.04 -2.94
C VAL A 19 24.21 -4.97 -3.45
N PHE A 20 24.38 -6.29 -3.28
CA PHE A 20 23.26 -7.10 -2.79
C PHE A 20 23.11 -6.83 -1.29
N ILE A 21 22.65 -5.63 -0.94
CA ILE A 21 21.96 -5.46 0.35
C ILE A 21 20.71 -6.31 0.19
N GLN A 22 20.71 -7.48 0.81
CA GLN A 22 19.46 -8.12 1.20
C GLN A 22 18.79 -7.11 2.11
N ALA A 23 17.97 -6.24 1.53
CA ALA A 23 16.91 -5.60 2.27
C ALA A 23 16.08 -6.77 2.78
N GLN A 24 16.31 -7.15 4.04
CA GLN A 24 15.29 -7.82 4.82
C GLN A 24 14.19 -6.78 5.01
N PHE A 25 13.45 -6.54 3.92
CA PHE A 25 12.10 -6.06 4.03
C PHE A 25 11.39 -7.20 4.76
N SER A 26 11.27 -7.07 6.08
CA SER A 26 10.26 -7.81 6.80
C SER A 26 8.98 -7.56 6.03
N CYS A 27 8.42 -8.58 5.39
CA CYS A 27 7.11 -8.45 4.80
C CYS A 27 6.20 -8.04 5.97
N ALA A 28 5.72 -6.79 5.94
CA ALA A 28 4.63 -6.39 6.79
C ALA A 28 3.52 -7.41 6.56
N GLY A 29 3.07 -8.06 7.61
CA GLY A 29 1.99 -9.04 7.48
C GLY A 29 0.68 -8.34 7.11
N ASP A 30 -0.27 -9.07 6.55
CA ASP A 30 -1.52 -8.46 6.11
C ASP A 30 -2.50 -8.24 7.27
N CYS A 31 -3.26 -7.14 7.21
CA CYS A 31 -4.40 -6.90 8.09
C CYS A 31 -5.63 -7.73 7.68
N PRO A 32 -6.59 -7.97 8.58
CA PRO A 32 -7.83 -8.66 8.24
C PRO A 32 -8.59 -7.97 7.08
N ALA A 33 -9.06 -8.76 6.11
CA ALA A 33 -9.93 -8.30 5.04
C ALA A 33 -11.40 -8.60 5.37
N ASP A 34 -11.91 -8.01 6.46
CA ASP A 34 -13.25 -8.24 7.03
C ASP A 34 -14.24 -7.10 6.73
N GLY A 35 -13.90 -6.22 5.79
CA GLY A 35 -14.68 -5.03 5.43
C GLY A 35 -14.38 -3.79 6.29
N ARG A 36 -13.56 -3.92 7.33
CA ARG A 36 -13.06 -2.78 8.11
C ARG A 36 -11.86 -2.14 7.41
N THR A 37 -11.73 -0.82 7.55
CA THR A 37 -10.53 -0.09 7.12
C THR A 37 -9.47 -0.20 8.22
N TRP A 38 -8.45 -1.04 7.99
CA TRP A 38 -7.32 -1.21 8.90
C TRP A 38 -6.13 -0.34 8.50
N VAL A 39 -5.48 0.23 9.49
CA VAL A 39 -4.27 1.05 9.36
C VAL A 39 -3.12 0.29 10.00
N THR A 40 -1.99 0.17 9.32
CA THR A 40 -0.82 -0.52 9.85
C THR A 40 0.09 0.43 10.60
N PHE A 41 0.58 -0.03 11.75
CA PHE A 41 1.71 0.59 12.44
C PHE A 41 2.54 -0.51 13.10
N GLY A 42 3.83 -0.57 12.74
CA GLY A 42 4.73 -1.65 13.16
C GLY A 42 4.21 -3.03 12.76
N ALA A 43 4.06 -3.93 13.75
CA ALA A 43 3.58 -5.30 13.57
C ALA A 43 2.05 -5.46 13.78
N LYS A 44 1.32 -4.35 13.93
CA LYS A 44 -0.09 -4.32 14.33
C LYS A 44 -0.96 -3.62 13.27
N CYS A 45 -2.25 -3.93 13.32
CA CYS A 45 -3.33 -3.33 12.56
C CYS A 45 -4.29 -2.63 13.52
N TYR A 46 -4.72 -1.43 13.17
CA TYR A 46 -5.61 -0.59 13.97
C TYR A 46 -6.82 -0.20 13.15
N HIS A 47 -8.00 -0.37 13.73
CA HIS A 47 -9.26 0.08 13.15
C HIS A 47 -9.86 1.16 14.05
N PHE A 48 -9.84 2.39 13.55
CA PHE A 48 -10.44 3.54 14.19
C PHE A 48 -11.93 3.52 13.87
N VAL A 49 -12.76 3.33 14.90
CA VAL A 49 -14.20 3.20 14.73
C VAL A 49 -14.77 4.57 14.41
N HIS A 50 -15.29 4.73 13.20
CA HIS A 50 -15.95 5.96 12.78
C HIS A 50 -17.47 5.80 12.79
N GLY A 51 -18.16 6.90 13.11
CA GLY A 51 -19.61 6.98 13.07
C GLY A 51 -20.16 7.51 11.76
N GLU A 52 -21.48 7.56 11.66
CA GLU A 52 -22.15 8.44 10.69
C GLU A 52 -21.87 9.89 11.11
N GLU A 53 -21.58 10.76 10.15
CA GLU A 53 -20.95 12.07 10.38
C GLU A 53 -21.82 13.08 11.16
N GLU A 54 -23.11 12.81 11.35
CA GLU A 54 -24.07 13.77 11.90
C GLU A 54 -24.32 13.64 13.42
N ALA A 55 -23.78 12.61 14.08
CA ALA A 55 -23.96 12.41 15.51
C ALA A 55 -22.62 12.25 16.24
N ILE A 56 -22.42 13.02 17.31
CA ILE A 56 -21.35 12.75 18.28
C ILE A 56 -21.70 11.41 18.95
N LYS A 57 -20.87 10.39 18.72
CA LYS A 57 -21.03 9.09 19.35
C LYS A 57 -20.36 9.10 20.71
N SER A 58 -20.96 8.36 21.63
CA SER A 58 -20.51 8.18 23.00
C SER A 58 -20.61 6.70 23.32
N TYR A 59 -19.60 6.14 23.98
CA TYR A 59 -19.49 4.72 24.22
C TYR A 59 -19.11 4.47 25.67
N THR A 60 -19.88 3.63 26.35
CA THR A 60 -19.42 3.03 27.61
C THR A 60 -18.22 2.11 27.34
N PHE A 61 -17.43 1.83 28.38
CA PHE A 61 -16.30 0.92 28.26
C PHE A 61 -16.71 -0.48 27.76
N ASP A 62 -17.86 -0.99 28.22
CA ASP A 62 -18.39 -2.28 27.78
C ASP A 62 -18.82 -2.30 26.30
N SER A 63 -19.40 -1.19 25.85
CA SER A 63 -19.71 -1.00 24.42
C SER A 63 -18.44 -1.00 23.57
N ALA A 64 -17.39 -0.32 24.02
CA ALA A 64 -16.10 -0.29 23.32
C ALA A 64 -15.48 -1.70 23.21
N LYS A 65 -15.47 -2.48 24.30
CA LYS A 65 -15.05 -3.90 24.28
C LYS A 65 -15.87 -4.72 23.29
N THR A 66 -17.19 -4.51 23.27
CA THR A 66 -18.12 -5.24 22.39
C THR A 66 -17.88 -4.91 20.91
N ILE A 67 -17.61 -3.65 20.58
CA ILE A 67 -17.26 -3.22 19.20
C ILE A 67 -15.98 -3.92 18.72
N CYS A 68 -15.01 -4.06 19.62
CA CYS A 68 -13.75 -4.75 19.34
C CYS A 68 -13.80 -6.27 19.57
N ARG A 69 -14.98 -6.87 19.72
CA ARG A 69 -15.11 -8.33 19.91
C ARG A 69 -14.49 -9.10 18.73
N GLY A 70 -13.65 -10.09 19.06
CA GLY A 70 -12.83 -10.82 18.08
C GLY A 70 -11.46 -10.17 17.80
N PHE A 71 -11.24 -8.96 18.31
CA PHE A 71 -10.00 -8.20 18.30
C PHE A 71 -9.70 -7.71 19.73
N LYS A 72 -8.85 -6.69 19.87
CA LYS A 72 -8.50 -6.10 21.18
C LYS A 72 -8.79 -4.61 21.16
N LEU A 73 -9.13 -4.03 22.31
CA LEU A 73 -9.09 -2.57 22.47
C LEU A 73 -7.65 -2.08 22.39
N LEU A 74 -7.48 -0.82 22.01
CA LEU A 74 -6.19 -0.16 21.83
C LEU A 74 -5.26 -0.40 23.02
N THR A 75 -4.05 -0.86 22.72
CA THR A 75 -2.95 -0.88 23.68
C THR A 75 -1.79 -0.05 23.14
N ILE A 76 -1.00 0.52 24.04
CA ILE A 76 0.13 1.39 23.66
C ILE A 76 1.37 0.94 24.43
N HIS A 77 2.38 0.50 23.69
CA HIS A 77 3.61 -0.06 24.24
C HIS A 77 4.85 0.80 23.96
N SER A 78 4.72 1.88 23.19
CA SER A 78 5.81 2.82 22.93
C SER A 78 5.33 4.25 22.65
N ALA A 79 6.25 5.21 22.73
CA ALA A 79 5.97 6.61 22.42
C ALA A 79 5.57 6.82 20.95
N GLU A 80 6.19 6.06 20.03
CA GLU A 80 5.90 6.11 18.60
C GLU A 80 4.51 5.56 18.29
N GLU A 81 4.07 4.52 19.01
CA GLU A 81 2.69 4.00 18.91
C GLU A 81 1.68 5.04 19.41
N ASN A 82 1.98 5.73 20.51
CA ASN A 82 1.15 6.83 21.01
C ASN A 82 1.07 7.98 20.01
N GLU A 83 2.21 8.38 19.42
CA GLU A 83 2.29 9.43 18.41
C GLU A 83 1.51 9.06 17.13
N PHE A 84 1.61 7.80 16.71
CA PHE A 84 0.83 7.29 15.58
C PHE A 84 -0.67 7.45 15.80
N VAL A 85 -1.18 7.07 16.98
CA VAL A 85 -2.60 7.18 17.32
C VAL A 85 -3.07 8.63 17.22
N ILE A 86 -2.37 9.58 17.86
CA ILE A 86 -2.79 11.00 17.84
C ILE A 86 -2.67 11.63 16.45
N LYS A 87 -1.67 11.24 15.66
CA LYS A 87 -1.48 11.76 14.30
C LYS A 87 -2.52 11.24 13.32
N TYR A 88 -3.01 10.01 13.52
CA TYR A 88 -4.04 9.42 12.66
C TYR A 88 -5.46 9.83 13.07
N SER A 89 -5.72 10.05 14.36
CA SER A 89 -7.02 10.47 14.90
C SER A 89 -7.73 11.60 14.13
N PRO A 90 -7.09 12.74 13.77
CA PRO A 90 -7.76 13.82 13.03
C PRO A 90 -8.13 13.47 11.58
N GLN A 91 -7.67 12.34 11.05
CA GLN A 91 -8.11 11.83 9.74
C GLN A 91 -9.47 11.12 9.83
N VAL A 92 -9.90 10.76 11.04
CA VAL A 92 -11.11 9.96 11.30
C VAL A 92 -12.16 10.77 12.05
N TRP A 93 -11.74 11.52 13.07
CA TRP A 93 -12.64 12.30 13.91
C TRP A 93 -12.32 13.79 13.85
N LYS A 94 -13.36 14.61 13.98
CA LYS A 94 -13.25 16.08 14.08
C LYS A 94 -13.29 16.48 15.55
N GLY A 95 -12.45 17.42 15.95
CA GLY A 95 -12.43 17.97 17.31
C GLY A 95 -11.64 17.13 18.30
N ASN A 96 -11.87 17.36 19.60
CA ASN A 96 -11.22 16.60 20.66
C ASN A 96 -11.97 15.29 20.89
N VAL A 97 -11.25 14.18 20.75
CA VAL A 97 -11.77 12.83 21.03
C VAL A 97 -10.96 12.21 22.16
N ASN A 98 -11.65 11.65 23.11
CA ASN A 98 -11.11 10.76 24.11
C ASN A 98 -11.29 9.32 23.63
N VAL A 99 -10.21 8.55 23.64
CA VAL A 99 -10.18 7.19 23.11
C VAL A 99 -10.04 6.21 24.26
N TRP A 100 -10.97 5.27 24.37
CA TRP A 100 -10.84 4.17 25.33
C TRP A 100 -9.55 3.39 25.10
N LEU A 101 -8.75 3.24 26.17
CA LEU A 101 -7.63 2.31 26.21
C LEU A 101 -8.12 0.96 26.72
N GLY A 102 -7.51 -0.12 26.21
CA GLY A 102 -7.72 -1.47 26.74
C GLY A 102 -7.04 -1.70 28.09
N MET A 103 -7.16 -0.75 29.03
CA MET A 103 -6.60 -0.82 30.38
C MET A 103 -7.70 -0.89 31.44
N TYR A 104 -7.37 -1.54 32.55
CA TYR A 104 -8.16 -1.55 33.77
C TYR A 104 -7.25 -1.52 35.00
N TYR A 105 -7.82 -1.14 36.13
CA TYR A 105 -7.14 -1.26 37.42
C TYR A 105 -7.31 -2.65 38.01
N ASP A 106 -6.20 -3.34 38.24
CA ASP A 106 -6.17 -4.64 38.89
C ASP A 106 -6.00 -4.46 40.40
N THR A 107 -7.05 -4.78 41.15
CA THR A 107 -7.09 -4.67 42.62
C THR A 107 -6.19 -5.67 43.35
N ASP A 108 -5.89 -6.82 42.74
CA ASP A 108 -5.01 -7.82 43.34
C ASP A 108 -3.55 -7.35 43.34
N THR A 109 -3.19 -6.51 42.36
CA THR A 109 -1.83 -5.98 42.22
C THR A 109 -1.70 -4.48 42.48
N ASP A 110 -2.81 -3.79 42.77
CA ASP A 110 -2.90 -2.33 42.99
C ASP A 110 -2.31 -1.52 41.81
N THR A 111 -2.40 -2.04 40.57
CA THR A 111 -1.77 -1.44 39.37
C THR A 111 -2.68 -1.46 38.15
N MET A 112 -2.48 -0.51 37.22
CA MET A 112 -3.13 -0.54 35.90
C MET A 112 -2.51 -1.63 35.02
N ARG A 113 -3.37 -2.37 34.29
CA ARG A 113 -2.97 -3.46 33.39
C ARG A 113 -3.70 -3.41 32.06
N TRP A 114 -3.07 -3.95 31.03
CA TRP A 114 -3.71 -4.17 29.73
C TRP A 114 -4.59 -5.43 29.79
N PHE A 115 -5.78 -5.41 29.18
CA PHE A 115 -6.63 -6.59 28.99
C PHE A 115 -6.02 -7.68 28.11
N ASN A 116 -4.88 -7.42 27.46
CA ASN A 116 -4.20 -8.36 26.59
C ASN A 116 -3.13 -9.21 27.31
N ASP A 117 -3.11 -9.17 28.64
CA ASP A 117 -2.15 -9.83 29.55
C ASP A 117 -0.69 -9.42 29.36
N LYS A 118 -0.42 -8.40 28.53
CA LYS A 118 0.95 -7.88 28.37
C LYS A 118 1.27 -6.90 29.49
N PRO A 119 2.55 -6.84 29.91
CA PRO A 119 2.99 -5.85 30.90
C PRO A 119 2.84 -4.43 30.35
N VAL A 120 2.55 -3.49 31.24
CA VAL A 120 2.59 -2.06 30.95
C VAL A 120 4.05 -1.60 30.98
N THR A 121 4.64 -1.41 29.80
CA THR A 121 6.05 -1.00 29.63
C THR A 121 6.23 0.47 29.27
N PHE A 122 5.14 1.12 28.84
CA PHE A 122 5.10 2.51 28.45
C PHE A 122 3.82 3.13 29.01
N THR A 123 3.92 4.38 29.43
CA THR A 123 2.80 5.17 29.94
C THR A 123 2.94 6.62 29.53
N ASN A 124 1.84 7.28 29.21
CA ASN A 124 1.83 8.72 28.93
C ASN A 124 0.75 9.46 29.74
N TRP A 125 0.67 9.18 31.05
CA TRP A 125 -0.31 9.80 31.94
C TRP A 125 -0.25 11.34 31.91
N GLU A 126 -1.43 11.95 31.96
CA GLU A 126 -1.62 13.35 32.32
C GLU A 126 -1.27 13.52 33.80
N TYR A 127 -0.69 14.67 34.17
CA TYR A 127 -0.41 14.97 35.58
C TYR A 127 -1.72 15.31 36.28
N SER A 128 -2.48 14.28 36.62
CA SER A 128 -3.65 14.37 37.48
C SER A 128 -3.50 13.35 38.61
N PRO A 129 -3.64 13.75 39.88
CA PRO A 129 -3.91 12.75 40.91
C PRO A 129 -5.17 12.01 40.52
N TYR A 130 -5.24 10.70 40.79
CA TYR A 130 -6.53 9.98 40.85
C TYR A 130 -7.58 10.94 41.40
N PRO A 131 -8.74 11.15 40.74
CA PRO A 131 -9.80 11.90 41.37
C PRO A 131 -9.97 11.27 42.74
N SER A 132 -9.77 12.07 43.80
CA SER A 132 -9.64 11.55 45.18
C SER A 132 -10.85 10.70 45.61
N ASP A 133 -11.94 10.80 44.83
CA ASP A 133 -13.24 10.19 45.03
C ASP A 133 -13.55 8.99 44.11
N LEU A 134 -12.67 8.61 43.16
CA LEU A 134 -12.90 7.41 42.34
C LEU A 134 -12.55 6.14 43.13
N PRO A 135 -13.48 5.20 43.32
CA PRO A 135 -13.14 3.88 43.83
C PRO A 135 -12.21 3.20 42.83
N LYS A 136 -10.99 2.89 43.29
CA LYS A 136 -9.93 2.24 42.48
C LYS A 136 -10.42 1.00 41.70
N VAL A 137 -11.42 0.30 42.19
CA VAL A 137 -11.91 -0.98 41.66
C VAL A 137 -12.53 -0.87 40.26
N GLU A 138 -13.10 0.28 39.89
CA GLU A 138 -13.81 0.50 38.61
C GLU A 138 -13.08 1.55 37.75
N THR A 139 -11.75 1.57 37.81
CA THR A 139 -10.93 2.53 37.06
C THR A 139 -10.45 1.95 35.73
N CYS A 140 -10.79 2.65 34.65
CA CYS A 140 -10.33 2.45 33.27
C CYS A 140 -9.42 3.62 32.85
N ALA A 141 -8.96 3.63 31.60
CA ALA A 141 -8.18 4.74 31.07
C ALA A 141 -8.64 5.19 29.68
N ALA A 142 -8.53 6.49 29.45
CA ALA A 142 -8.79 7.13 28.16
C ALA A 142 -7.56 7.92 27.69
N LEU A 143 -7.36 7.98 26.38
CA LEU A 143 -6.33 8.79 25.72
C LEU A 143 -6.97 10.04 25.11
N HIS A 144 -6.43 11.22 25.43
CA HIS A 144 -6.76 12.48 24.78
C HIS A 144 -6.11 12.54 23.39
N SER A 145 -6.88 12.50 22.32
CA SER A 145 -6.36 12.41 20.94
C SER A 145 -5.53 13.62 20.50
N ILE A 146 -5.67 14.77 21.17
CA ILE A 146 -4.90 15.99 20.86
C ILE A 146 -3.56 16.01 21.58
N SER A 147 -3.53 15.76 22.90
CA SER A 147 -2.29 15.82 23.70
C SER A 147 -1.53 14.50 23.72
N GLY A 148 -2.21 13.39 23.40
CA GLY A 148 -1.73 12.02 23.55
C GLY A 148 -1.60 11.57 25.01
N ARG A 149 -2.07 12.37 25.96
CA ARG A 149 -2.01 12.08 27.39
C ARG A 149 -3.14 11.15 27.81
N TRP A 150 -2.87 10.34 28.83
CA TRP A 150 -3.83 9.37 29.34
C TRP A 150 -4.39 9.84 30.67
N GLU A 151 -5.66 9.58 30.91
CA GLU A 151 -6.30 9.86 32.19
C GLU A 151 -7.00 8.62 32.73
N ASN A 152 -7.16 8.57 34.05
CA ASN A 152 -7.96 7.56 34.73
C ASN A 152 -9.42 8.02 34.74
N VAL A 153 -10.32 7.14 34.32
CA VAL A 153 -11.77 7.40 34.23
C VAL A 153 -12.55 6.25 34.84
N SER A 154 -13.81 6.49 35.22
CA SER A 154 -14.70 5.42 35.65
C SER A 154 -15.05 4.52 34.45
N CYS A 155 -14.94 3.20 34.59
CA CYS A 155 -15.36 2.27 33.55
C CYS A 155 -16.88 2.30 33.31
N ASP A 156 -17.65 2.64 34.34
CA ASP A 156 -19.12 2.47 34.38
C ASP A 156 -19.89 3.78 34.28
N GLU A 157 -19.32 4.89 34.78
CA GLU A 157 -20.00 6.20 34.81
C GLU A 157 -19.63 7.09 33.61
N GLU A 158 -18.43 6.93 33.05
CA GLU A 158 -17.95 7.76 31.94
C GLU A 158 -18.23 7.11 30.58
N GLU A 159 -18.43 7.97 29.59
CA GLU A 159 -18.55 7.57 28.20
C GLU A 159 -17.57 8.36 27.34
N GLU A 160 -16.85 7.66 26.47
CA GLU A 160 -15.87 8.30 25.58
C GLU A 160 -16.32 8.22 24.13
N ASN A 161 -15.85 9.16 23.32
CA ASN A 161 -16.27 9.33 21.93
C ASN A 161 -15.33 8.65 20.90
N GLY A 162 -14.29 7.96 21.35
CA GLY A 162 -13.31 7.27 20.51
C GLY A 162 -13.13 5.80 20.87
N VAL A 163 -13.17 4.92 19.87
CA VAL A 163 -12.84 3.50 20.00
C VAL A 163 -11.85 3.11 18.92
N ILE A 164 -10.77 2.45 19.31
CA ILE A 164 -9.79 1.89 18.38
C ILE A 164 -9.63 0.41 18.71
N CYS A 165 -9.86 -0.45 17.71
CA CYS A 165 -9.61 -1.87 17.81
C CYS A 165 -8.22 -2.18 17.22
N GLU A 166 -7.47 -3.08 17.85
CA GLU A 166 -6.17 -3.54 17.36
C GLU A 166 -6.11 -5.06 17.17
N THR A 167 -5.22 -5.49 16.29
CA THR A 167 -4.82 -6.89 16.15
C THR A 167 -3.41 -7.01 15.59
N ALA A 168 -2.78 -8.18 15.72
CA ALA A 168 -1.50 -8.44 15.10
C ALA A 168 -1.69 -8.62 13.58
N GLN A 169 -0.71 -8.17 12.79
CA GLN A 169 -0.64 -8.52 11.38
C GLN A 169 -0.53 -10.05 11.24
N LYS A 170 -1.22 -10.63 10.24
CA LYS A 170 -1.07 -12.05 9.94
C LYS A 170 0.33 -12.25 9.38
N ALA A 171 1.13 -13.10 10.04
CA ALA A 171 2.41 -13.49 9.49
C ALA A 171 2.17 -14.12 8.11
N ASP A 172 2.80 -13.55 7.07
CA ASP A 172 2.87 -14.21 5.78
C ASP A 172 3.39 -15.64 6.01
N PRO A 173 2.75 -16.69 5.48
CA PRO A 173 3.40 -17.99 5.43
C PRO A 173 4.76 -17.78 4.74
N PRO A 174 5.84 -18.43 5.19
CA PRO A 174 7.17 -18.19 4.64
C PRO A 174 7.09 -18.31 3.12
N LYS A 175 7.16 -17.17 2.41
CA LYS A 175 7.13 -17.15 0.94
C LYS A 175 8.30 -18.04 0.54
N ARG A 176 7.99 -19.20 -0.08
CA ARG A 176 9.01 -20.12 -0.59
C ARG A 176 9.98 -19.24 -1.37
N LYS A 177 11.24 -19.16 -0.92
CA LYS A 177 12.29 -18.43 -1.63
C LYS A 177 12.17 -18.84 -3.10
N PRO A 178 12.06 -17.90 -4.05
CA PRO A 178 12.05 -18.29 -5.45
C PRO A 178 13.30 -19.13 -5.67
N ASN A 179 13.13 -20.39 -6.06
CA ASN A 179 14.26 -21.27 -6.29
C ASN A 179 15.14 -20.54 -7.30
N ALA A 180 16.37 -20.20 -6.92
CA ALA A 180 17.28 -19.44 -7.78
C ALA A 180 17.35 -20.06 -9.18
N LEU A 181 17.27 -21.40 -9.24
CA LEU A 181 17.11 -22.20 -10.45
C LEU A 181 15.94 -21.77 -11.35
N LEU A 182 14.73 -21.61 -10.81
CA LEU A 182 13.56 -21.17 -11.60
C LEU A 182 13.75 -19.76 -12.14
N SER A 183 14.32 -18.84 -11.35
CA SER A 183 14.62 -17.48 -11.82
C SER A 183 15.67 -17.48 -12.93
N THR A 184 16.75 -18.26 -12.79
CA THR A 184 17.74 -18.44 -13.86
C THR A 184 17.16 -19.10 -15.11
N LEU A 185 16.29 -20.10 -14.96
CA LEU A 185 15.65 -20.77 -16.11
C LEU A 185 14.76 -19.81 -16.90
N VAL A 186 13.99 -18.96 -16.20
CA VAL A 186 13.18 -17.93 -16.85
C VAL A 186 14.07 -16.93 -17.59
N ILE A 187 15.12 -16.43 -16.97
CA ILE A 187 16.05 -15.49 -17.61
C ILE A 187 16.73 -16.11 -18.84
N LEU A 188 17.22 -17.35 -18.73
CA LEU A 188 17.84 -18.07 -19.85
C LEU A 188 16.85 -18.27 -21.00
N SER A 189 15.59 -18.58 -20.70
CA SER A 189 14.55 -18.74 -21.72
C SER A 189 14.27 -17.44 -22.47
N VAL A 190 14.22 -16.31 -21.77
CA VAL A 190 13.98 -14.99 -22.39
C VAL A 190 15.17 -14.61 -23.27
N VAL A 191 16.40 -14.80 -22.80
CA VAL A 191 17.62 -14.50 -23.59
C VAL A 191 17.69 -15.37 -24.84
N ALA A 192 17.34 -16.66 -24.74
CA ALA A 192 17.31 -17.55 -25.89
C ALA A 192 16.27 -17.11 -26.94
N VAL A 193 15.06 -16.75 -26.50
CA VAL A 193 13.99 -16.28 -27.42
C VAL A 193 14.40 -14.99 -28.14
N VAL A 194 15.01 -14.04 -27.42
CA VAL A 194 15.50 -12.78 -28.01
C VAL A 194 16.67 -13.03 -28.97
N GLY A 195 17.58 -13.95 -28.63
CA GLY A 195 18.69 -14.32 -29.51
C GLY A 195 18.20 -14.99 -30.81
N VAL A 196 17.24 -15.90 -30.71
CA VAL A 196 16.65 -16.57 -31.88
C VAL A 196 15.88 -15.58 -32.75
N SER A 197 15.09 -14.68 -32.17
CA SER A 197 14.35 -13.67 -32.93
C SER A 197 15.29 -12.71 -33.66
N ALA A 198 16.38 -12.27 -33.02
CA ALA A 198 17.40 -11.45 -33.66
C ALA A 198 18.17 -12.20 -34.76
N GLY A 199 18.46 -13.49 -34.56
CA GLY A 199 19.11 -14.33 -35.56
C GLY A 199 18.25 -14.57 -36.80
N ILE A 200 16.96 -14.88 -36.61
CA ILE A 200 15.98 -15.01 -37.69
C ILE A 200 15.88 -13.69 -38.46
N TRP A 201 15.76 -12.57 -37.75
CA TRP A 201 15.71 -11.24 -38.36
C TRP A 201 16.96 -10.94 -39.20
N PHE A 202 18.16 -11.24 -38.68
CA PHE A 202 19.43 -11.04 -39.39
C PHE A 202 19.56 -11.93 -40.64
N VAL A 203 19.13 -13.20 -40.55
CA VAL A 203 19.11 -14.12 -41.70
C VAL A 203 18.13 -13.64 -42.76
N HIS A 204 16.93 -13.22 -42.35
CA HIS A 204 15.94 -12.64 -43.26
C HIS A 204 16.47 -11.38 -43.95
N GLN A 205 17.16 -10.49 -43.21
CA GLN A 205 17.79 -9.30 -43.75
C GLN A 205 18.89 -9.64 -44.79
N ARG A 206 19.66 -10.70 -44.55
CA ARG A 206 20.71 -11.17 -45.47
C ARG A 206 20.13 -11.82 -46.73
N GLN A 207 19.06 -12.60 -46.60
CA GLN A 207 18.35 -13.19 -47.74
C GLN A 207 17.66 -12.11 -48.58
N ASN A 208 17.13 -11.07 -47.94
CA ASN A 208 16.45 -9.95 -48.62
C ASN A 208 17.42 -8.90 -49.18
N SER A 209 18.74 -9.04 -48.98
CA SER A 209 19.77 -8.19 -49.60
C SER A 209 20.14 -8.62 -51.03
N GLY A 210 19.41 -9.59 -51.60
CA GLY A 210 19.68 -10.21 -52.91
C GLY A 210 18.69 -9.91 -54.04
N SER A 211 17.72 -9.02 -53.86
CA SER A 211 16.82 -8.61 -54.96
C SER A 211 16.90 -7.09 -55.19
N PRO A 212 17.48 -6.61 -56.31
CA PRO A 212 17.34 -5.23 -56.71
C PRO A 212 15.92 -5.05 -57.26
N ILE A 213 15.00 -4.51 -56.48
CA ILE A 213 13.75 -3.96 -57.03
C ILE A 213 14.08 -2.57 -57.60
N PHE A 214 14.84 -2.58 -58.69
CA PHE A 214 14.79 -1.51 -59.69
C PHE A 214 14.02 -2.10 -60.87
N THR A 215 12.69 -2.15 -60.74
CA THR A 215 11.86 -2.23 -61.93
C THR A 215 12.09 -0.93 -62.69
N ALA A 216 12.73 -1.02 -63.84
CA ALA A 216 12.71 0.01 -64.86
C ALA A 216 11.25 0.46 -65.03
N PHE A 217 10.93 1.67 -64.62
CA PHE A 217 9.74 2.35 -65.09
C PHE A 217 10.02 2.73 -66.54
N GLU A 218 9.70 1.81 -67.46
CA GLU A 218 9.57 2.11 -68.89
C GLU A 218 8.44 3.12 -69.03
N TYR A 219 8.81 4.38 -69.27
CA TYR A 219 7.88 5.48 -69.42
C TYR A 219 7.21 5.37 -70.79
N HIS A 220 6.03 4.75 -70.84
CA HIS A 220 5.15 4.83 -72.01
C HIS A 220 4.33 6.13 -71.92
N PRO A 221 4.53 7.12 -72.81
CA PRO A 221 3.64 8.28 -72.87
C PRO A 221 2.26 7.84 -73.37
N PRO A 222 1.15 8.27 -72.72
CA PRO A 222 -0.16 7.92 -73.20
C PRO A 222 -0.52 8.82 -74.39
N PHE A 223 -0.70 8.16 -75.52
CA PHE A 223 -1.62 8.45 -76.63
C PHE A 223 -1.66 9.86 -77.21
N ARG A 224 -1.15 9.94 -78.45
CA ARG A 224 -1.69 10.83 -79.49
C ARG A 224 -3.20 10.59 -79.64
N VAL A 225 -3.89 11.72 -79.73
CA VAL A 225 -5.28 11.92 -80.15
C VAL A 225 -5.61 11.16 -81.43
N PRO A 226 -6.74 10.44 -81.44
CA PRO A 226 -7.63 10.42 -82.60
C PRO A 226 -8.92 11.21 -82.31
N ASP A 227 -9.46 11.73 -83.40
CA ASP A 227 -10.56 12.69 -83.55
C ASP A 227 -11.84 12.48 -82.73
N THR A 228 -12.50 13.64 -82.56
CA THR A 228 -13.93 13.92 -82.36
C THR A 228 -14.90 12.73 -82.45
N ASP A 229 -15.61 12.44 -81.36
CA ASP A 229 -17.06 12.70 -81.24
C ASP A 229 -17.65 12.12 -79.95
N GLU A 230 -18.72 12.77 -79.49
CA GLU A 230 -19.68 12.34 -78.47
C GLU A 230 -19.24 12.30 -76.99
N SER A 231 -19.35 13.48 -76.40
CA SER A 231 -19.94 13.70 -75.07
C SER A 231 -21.11 12.76 -74.73
N CYS A 232 -21.18 12.29 -73.49
CA CYS A 232 -22.42 12.37 -72.70
C CYS A 232 -22.10 12.35 -71.19
N LEU A 233 -22.57 13.40 -70.52
CA LEU A 233 -22.64 13.54 -69.07
C LEU A 233 -23.78 12.68 -68.53
N VAL A 234 -23.62 12.12 -67.32
CA VAL A 234 -24.77 11.95 -66.42
C VAL A 234 -24.35 12.34 -65.00
N GLU A 235 -25.14 13.26 -64.46
CA GLU A 235 -25.07 13.93 -63.16
C GLU A 235 -25.04 13.00 -61.94
N ALA A 236 -24.43 13.53 -60.87
CA ALA A 236 -24.56 13.06 -59.50
C ALA A 236 -25.81 13.66 -58.86
N GLU A 237 -26.51 12.87 -58.06
CA GLU A 237 -27.49 13.36 -57.08
C GLU A 237 -26.87 13.23 -55.68
N GLU A 238 -26.59 14.36 -55.04
CA GLU A 238 -26.29 14.48 -53.62
C GLU A 238 -27.43 15.33 -53.03
N THR A 239 -28.23 14.76 -52.12
CA THR A 239 -29.21 15.52 -51.35
C THR A 239 -28.59 15.91 -50.01
N ASP A 240 -28.36 17.22 -49.92
CA ASP A 240 -27.91 18.01 -48.78
C ASP A 240 -28.94 18.00 -47.63
N GLY A 241 -28.46 18.29 -46.42
CA GLY A 241 -29.33 18.54 -45.28
C GLY A 241 -28.58 18.69 -43.95
N MET A 242 -28.05 19.89 -43.69
CA MET A 242 -27.89 20.45 -42.34
C MET A 242 -28.01 21.99 -42.47
N PRO A 243 -28.61 22.73 -41.53
CA PRO A 243 -28.76 22.44 -40.10
C PRO A 243 -30.17 22.49 -39.50
#